data_AF-A0A7Z0LKI6-F1
#
_entry.id   AF-A0A7Z0LKI6-F1
#
_cell.length_a   1.000
_cell.length_b   1.000
_cell.length_c   1.000
_cell.angle_alpha   90.00
_cell.angle_beta   90.00
_cell.angle_gamma   90.00
#
_symmetry.space_group_name_H-M   'P 1'
#
loop_
_entity.id
_entity.type
_entity.pdbx_description
1 polymer ?
#
loop_
_entity_poly.entity_id
_entity_poly.type
_entity_poly.pdbx_seq_one_letter_code
_entity_poly.pdbx_strand_id
1 'polypeptide(L)'
;MHVAKLFVPAVAALAFSVPTMAQQMGGGAPSVDDQVNQLDEMVDLDEGQKEEMSNLLTQMQDENSAKEEEARELQQQLGEQVQPDYDEAAIRANAERLGDLTAEIIADSVIMQSKIEGVFTQEQRDQLDEAMAQRQEKMQQMQEQMQQQQQQQQQGG
;
A
#
# COMPACT_ATOMS: atom_id res chain seq x y z
N MET A 1 19.34 30.41 19.83
CA MET A 1 18.17 29.57 20.12
C MET A 1 17.95 28.68 18.90
N HIS A 2 17.97 27.36 19.10
CA HIS A 2 17.91 26.37 18.02
C HIS A 2 16.50 26.32 17.44
N VAL A 3 16.39 26.53 16.13
CA VAL A 3 15.14 26.36 15.38
C VAL A 3 15.04 24.87 15.06
N ALA A 4 14.21 24.15 15.81
CA ALA A 4 13.93 22.75 15.52
C ALA A 4 13.15 22.66 14.21
N LYS A 5 13.83 22.29 13.13
CA LYS A 5 13.21 21.83 11.89
C LYS A 5 12.47 20.53 12.22
N LEU A 6 11.15 20.62 12.38
CA LEU A 6 10.29 19.44 12.39
C LEU A 6 10.25 18.90 10.96
N PHE A 7 11.09 17.90 10.69
CA PHE A 7 10.84 16.95 9.61
C PHE A 7 9.64 16.12 10.05
N VAL A 8 8.46 16.47 9.55
CA VAL A 8 7.32 15.55 9.55
C VAL A 8 7.70 14.46 8.55
N PRO A 9 7.83 13.19 8.96
CA PRO A 9 7.97 12.13 7.96
C PRO A 9 6.71 12.18 7.10
N ALA A 10 6.92 12.38 5.80
CA ALA A 10 5.86 12.25 4.82
C ALA A 10 5.27 10.86 5.02
N VAL A 11 4.03 10.78 5.52
CA VAL A 11 3.27 9.55 5.56
C VAL A 11 3.20 9.08 4.11
N ALA A 12 4.03 8.10 3.78
CA ALA A 12 3.94 7.39 2.53
C ALA A 12 2.59 6.68 2.57
N ALA A 13 1.56 7.33 2.04
CA ALA A 13 0.33 6.70 1.62
C ALA A 13 0.70 5.77 0.45
N LEU A 14 1.36 4.65 0.77
CA LEU A 14 1.45 3.53 -0.13
C LEU A 14 0.01 3.02 -0.30
N ALA A 15 -0.53 3.44 -1.44
CA ALA A 15 -1.79 3.08 -2.03
C ALA A 15 -2.25 1.65 -1.71
N PHE A 16 -3.16 1.51 -0.75
CA PHE A 16 -3.99 0.30 -0.60
C PHE A 16 -5.38 0.46 -1.24
N SER A 17 -5.53 1.39 -2.19
CA SER A 17 -6.80 1.59 -2.89
C SER A 17 -6.62 1.88 -4.38
N VAL A 18 -6.02 0.96 -5.14
CA VAL A 18 -6.30 0.81 -6.59
C VAL A 18 -6.15 -0.66 -7.03
N PRO A 19 -7.20 -1.49 -6.96
CA PRO A 19 -7.21 -2.77 -7.67
C PRO A 19 -7.29 -2.61 -9.20
N THR A 20 -7.53 -1.40 -9.73
CA THR A 20 -8.03 -1.24 -11.11
C THR A 20 -6.99 -1.04 -12.21
N MET A 21 -5.68 -0.98 -11.92
CA MET A 21 -4.65 -0.90 -12.98
C MET A 21 -3.72 -2.12 -13.07
N ALA A 22 -3.49 -2.85 -11.97
CA ALA A 22 -2.62 -4.05 -11.99
C ALA A 22 -3.26 -5.23 -12.77
N GLN A 23 -4.59 -5.38 -12.70
CA GLN A 23 -5.31 -6.44 -13.42
C GLN A 23 -5.26 -6.31 -14.96
N GLN A 24 -5.00 -5.11 -15.51
CA GLN A 24 -4.98 -4.90 -16.96
C GLN A 24 -3.64 -5.32 -17.61
N MET A 25 -2.59 -5.58 -16.81
CA MET A 25 -1.26 -5.98 -17.29
C MET A 25 -0.91 -7.45 -16.97
N GLY A 26 -1.90 -8.30 -16.66
CA GLY A 26 -1.71 -9.76 -16.53
C GLY A 26 -0.74 -10.23 -15.42
N GLY A 27 -0.17 -9.32 -14.64
CA GLY A 27 0.62 -9.63 -13.45
C GLY A 27 -0.33 -9.71 -12.26
N GLY A 28 -0.48 -10.90 -11.69
CA GLY A 28 -1.08 -11.02 -10.36
C GLY A 28 -0.32 -10.18 -9.33
N ALA A 29 -0.96 -9.91 -8.19
CA ALA A 29 -0.23 -9.33 -7.06
C ALA A 29 1.00 -10.21 -6.75
N PRO A 30 2.17 -9.61 -6.49
CA PRO A 30 3.37 -10.37 -6.15
C PRO A 30 3.11 -11.26 -4.94
N SER A 31 3.59 -12.50 -4.97
CA SER A 31 3.46 -13.43 -3.85
C SER A 31 4.22 -12.93 -2.61
N VAL A 32 3.95 -13.49 -1.43
CA VAL A 32 4.72 -13.18 -0.21
C VAL A 32 6.20 -13.43 -0.44
N ASP A 33 6.54 -14.56 -1.09
CA ASP A 33 7.93 -14.90 -1.42
C ASP A 33 8.57 -13.86 -2.35
N ASP A 34 7.84 -13.38 -3.37
CA ASP A 34 8.35 -12.34 -4.26
C ASP A 34 8.62 -11.02 -3.51
N GLN A 35 7.75 -10.67 -2.56
CA GLN A 35 7.91 -9.45 -1.75
C GLN A 35 9.12 -9.55 -0.82
N VAL A 36 9.33 -10.69 -0.15
CA VAL A 36 10.51 -10.93 0.69
C VAL A 36 11.79 -10.93 -0.14
N ASN A 37 11.79 -11.60 -1.29
CA ASN A 37 12.95 -11.63 -2.19
C ASN A 37 13.32 -10.25 -2.72
N GLN A 38 12.32 -9.42 -3.04
CA GLN A 38 12.57 -8.05 -3.47
C GLN A 38 13.22 -7.20 -2.37
N LEU A 39 12.80 -7.37 -1.11
CA LEU A 39 13.41 -6.69 0.02
C LEU A 39 14.84 -7.19 0.26
N ASP A 40 15.07 -8.50 0.18
CA ASP A 40 16.39 -9.12 0.29
C ASP A 40 17.39 -8.56 -0.72
N GLU A 41 16.99 -8.44 -1.99
CA GLU A 41 17.85 -7.87 -3.04
C GLU A 41 18.25 -6.41 -2.76
N MET A 42 17.50 -5.68 -1.94
CA MET A 42 17.76 -4.27 -1.62
C MET A 42 18.60 -4.09 -0.35
N VAL A 43 18.38 -4.89 0.69
CA VAL A 43 18.97 -4.67 2.02
C VAL A 43 19.69 -5.90 2.60
N ASP A 44 19.91 -6.94 1.80
CA ASP A 44 20.63 -8.17 2.18
C ASP A 44 20.08 -8.77 3.49
N LEU A 45 18.89 -9.34 3.40
CA LEU A 45 18.18 -9.89 4.55
C LEU A 45 18.83 -11.21 4.98
N ASP A 46 19.01 -11.40 6.29
CA ASP A 46 19.41 -12.70 6.82
C ASP A 46 18.24 -13.71 6.81
N GLU A 47 18.56 -14.99 7.01
CA GLU A 47 17.56 -16.07 6.98
C GLU A 47 16.46 -15.89 8.04
N GLY A 48 16.79 -15.37 9.22
CA GLY A 48 15.83 -15.12 10.29
C GLY A 48 14.89 -13.96 9.94
N GLN A 49 15.43 -12.89 9.35
CA GLN A 49 14.65 -11.75 8.88
C GLN A 49 13.70 -12.15 7.74
N LYS A 50 14.14 -13.02 6.82
CA LYS A 50 13.30 -13.56 5.75
C LYS A 50 12.13 -14.36 6.29
N GLU A 51 12.38 -15.24 7.26
CA GLU A 51 11.34 -16.05 7.91
C GLU A 51 10.34 -15.17 8.66
N GLU A 52 10.83 -14.20 9.45
CA GLU A 52 9.97 -13.26 10.18
C GLU A 52 9.11 -12.41 9.23
N MET A 53 9.71 -11.89 8.15
CA MET A 53 8.99 -11.12 7.12
C MET A 53 7.92 -11.96 6.43
N SER A 54 8.24 -13.19 6.04
CA SER A 54 7.28 -14.10 5.41
C SER A 54 6.08 -14.37 6.32
N ASN A 55 6.34 -14.68 7.60
CA ASN A 55 5.29 -14.90 8.60
C ASN A 55 4.40 -13.66 8.78
N LEU A 56 4.99 -12.47 8.87
CA LEU A 56 4.25 -11.20 9.00
C LEU A 56 3.36 -10.93 7.79
N LEU A 57 3.90 -11.10 6.58
CA LEU A 57 3.17 -10.88 5.33
C LEU A 57 2.06 -11.90 5.11
N THR A 58 2.28 -13.18 5.45
CA THR A 58 1.23 -14.21 5.42
C THR A 58 0.13 -13.90 6.44
N GLN A 59 0.49 -13.52 7.67
CA GLN A 59 -0.50 -13.12 8.68
C GLN A 59 -1.37 -11.96 8.16
N MET A 60 -0.76 -10.94 7.57
CA MET A 60 -1.49 -9.81 7.00
C MET A 60 -2.44 -10.26 5.89
N GLN A 61 -1.97 -11.14 5.00
CA GLN A 61 -2.77 -11.63 3.88
C GLN A 61 -4.01 -12.38 4.38
N ASP A 62 -3.86 -13.24 5.39
CA ASP A 62 -4.97 -13.99 5.98
C ASP A 62 -5.97 -13.07 6.69
N GLU A 63 -5.46 -12.15 7.53
CA GLU A 63 -6.29 -11.22 8.31
C GLU A 63 -7.05 -10.23 7.42
N ASN A 64 -6.42 -9.69 6.38
CA ASN A 64 -7.06 -8.74 5.48
C ASN A 64 -7.99 -9.41 4.47
N SER A 65 -7.72 -10.64 4.01
CA SER A 65 -8.58 -11.29 3.01
C SER A 65 -10.01 -11.47 3.50
N ALA A 66 -10.18 -11.90 4.75
CA ALA A 66 -11.50 -12.06 5.36
C ALA A 66 -12.22 -10.70 5.52
N LYS A 67 -11.48 -9.67 5.94
CA LYS A 67 -12.03 -8.32 6.09
C LYS A 67 -12.43 -7.73 4.74
N GLU A 68 -11.60 -7.85 3.71
CA GLU A 68 -11.91 -7.38 2.35
C GLU A 68 -13.13 -8.09 1.74
N GLU A 69 -13.31 -9.38 2.00
CA GLU A 69 -14.50 -10.11 1.60
C GLU A 69 -15.75 -9.53 2.28
N GLU A 70 -15.73 -9.37 3.60
CA GLU A 70 -16.83 -8.76 4.37
C GLU A 70 -17.15 -7.33 3.88
N ALA A 71 -16.13 -6.50 3.59
CA ALA A 71 -16.33 -5.16 3.03
C ALA A 71 -17.07 -5.20 1.70
N ARG A 72 -16.68 -6.12 0.80
CA ARG A 72 -17.31 -6.28 -0.52
C ARG A 72 -18.76 -6.74 -0.41
N GLU A 73 -19.07 -7.61 0.54
CA GLU A 73 -20.44 -8.04 0.81
C GLU A 73 -21.28 -6.89 1.36
N LEU A 74 -20.77 -6.15 2.34
CA LEU A 74 -21.46 -4.99 2.91
C LEU A 74 -21.73 -3.90 1.86
N GLN A 75 -20.77 -3.63 0.97
CA GLN A 75 -20.95 -2.71 -0.15
C GLN A 75 -22.06 -3.16 -1.11
N GLN A 76 -22.13 -4.47 -1.42
CA GLN A 76 -23.20 -5.02 -2.25
C GLN A 76 -24.56 -4.88 -1.56
N GLN A 77 -24.65 -5.26 -0.28
CA GLN A 77 -25.89 -5.14 0.50
C GLN A 77 -26.39 -3.70 0.59
N LEU A 78 -25.49 -2.73 0.80
CA LEU A 78 -25.82 -1.30 0.78
C LEU A 78 -26.35 -0.85 -0.59
N GLY A 79 -25.79 -1.38 -1.69
CA GLY A 79 -26.26 -1.11 -3.05
C GLY A 79 -27.65 -1.70 -3.32
N GLU A 80 -27.94 -2.88 -2.79
CA GLU A 80 -29.25 -3.55 -2.93
C GLU A 80 -30.35 -2.86 -2.12
N GLN A 81 -30.01 -2.23 -0.99
CA GLN A 81 -30.96 -1.50 -0.14
C GLN A 81 -31.47 -0.18 -0.75
N VAL A 82 -31.00 0.21 -1.94
CA VAL A 82 -31.50 1.37 -2.69
C VAL A 82 -32.82 1.01 -3.38
N GLN A 83 -33.92 0.98 -2.60
CA GLN A 83 -35.26 0.61 -3.08
C GLN A 83 -36.39 1.44 -2.42
N PRO A 84 -37.60 1.50 -2.99
CA PRO A 84 -38.69 2.34 -2.48
C PRO A 84 -39.14 2.06 -1.03
N ASP A 85 -38.93 0.85 -0.55
CA ASP A 85 -39.26 0.35 0.79
C ASP A 85 -38.00 0.09 1.64
N TYR A 86 -36.97 0.93 1.47
CA TYR A 86 -35.70 0.80 2.17
C TYR A 86 -35.84 0.68 3.69
N ASP A 87 -34.95 -0.12 4.28
CA ASP A 87 -34.77 -0.23 5.73
C ASP A 87 -33.63 0.69 6.17
N GLU A 88 -33.97 1.84 6.74
CA GLU A 88 -32.98 2.82 7.22
C GLU A 88 -32.05 2.22 8.30
N ALA A 89 -32.59 1.38 9.19
CA ALA A 89 -31.81 0.81 10.29
C ALA A 89 -30.78 -0.17 9.75
N ALA A 90 -31.17 -1.00 8.77
CA ALA A 90 -30.25 -1.90 8.10
C ALA A 90 -29.16 -1.16 7.31
N ILE A 91 -29.50 -0.07 6.60
CA ILE A 91 -28.53 0.77 5.89
C ILE A 91 -27.50 1.34 6.86
N ARG A 92 -27.95 1.93 7.98
CA ARG A 92 -27.05 2.53 8.97
C ARG A 92 -26.14 1.49 9.62
N ALA A 93 -26.68 0.32 9.98
CA ALA A 93 -25.89 -0.76 10.58
C ALA A 93 -24.82 -1.30 9.62
N ASN A 94 -25.18 -1.53 8.35
CA ASN A 94 -24.23 -1.99 7.34
C ASN A 94 -23.14 -0.94 7.04
N ALA A 95 -23.52 0.34 7.00
CA ALA A 95 -22.56 1.44 6.80
C ALA A 95 -21.61 1.61 8.00
N GLU A 96 -22.11 1.47 9.23
CA GLU A 96 -21.30 1.50 10.45
C GLU A 96 -20.29 0.35 10.46
N ARG A 97 -20.75 -0.88 10.16
CA ARG A 97 -19.86 -2.05 10.08
C ARG A 97 -18.80 -1.88 9.00
N LEU A 98 -19.16 -1.35 7.82
CA LEU A 98 -18.19 -1.06 6.76
C LEU A 98 -17.15 -0.01 7.20
N GLY A 99 -17.57 1.00 7.97
CA GLY A 99 -16.69 2.00 8.55
C GLY A 99 -15.71 1.40 9.55
N ASP A 100 -16.19 0.57 10.48
CA ASP A 100 -15.36 -0.14 11.46
C ASP A 100 -14.31 -1.02 10.77
N LEU A 101 -14.75 -1.80 9.79
CA LEU A 101 -13.89 -2.67 9.02
C LEU A 101 -12.79 -1.89 8.28
N THR A 102 -13.15 -0.75 7.70
CA THR A 102 -12.17 0.15 7.04
C THR A 102 -11.15 0.67 8.04
N ALA A 103 -11.60 1.08 9.23
CA ALA A 103 -10.72 1.57 10.28
C ALA A 103 -9.76 0.48 10.78
N GLU A 104 -10.25 -0.75 10.95
CA GLU A 104 -9.45 -1.91 11.31
C GLU A 104 -8.37 -2.21 10.26
N ILE A 105 -8.73 -2.27 8.98
CA ILE A 105 -7.77 -2.52 7.89
C ILE A 105 -6.66 -1.46 7.87
N ILE A 106 -7.01 -0.18 8.07
CA ILE A 106 -6.02 0.91 8.14
C ILE A 106 -5.09 0.71 9.35
N ALA A 107 -5.66 0.41 10.52
CA ALA A 107 -4.88 0.18 11.73
C ALA A 107 -3.93 -1.01 11.58
N ASP A 108 -4.44 -2.14 11.07
CA ASP A 108 -3.67 -3.36 10.85
C ASP A 108 -2.55 -3.13 9.85
N SER A 109 -2.79 -2.35 8.79
CA SER A 109 -1.78 -1.97 7.80
C SER A 109 -0.64 -1.16 8.43
N VAL A 110 -0.94 -0.18 9.28
CA VAL A 110 0.07 0.64 9.97
C VAL A 110 0.85 -0.17 11.00
N ILE A 111 0.16 -1.04 11.74
CA ILE A 111 0.78 -1.96 12.68
C ILE A 111 1.71 -2.92 11.94
N MET A 112 1.27 -3.48 10.81
CA MET A 112 2.07 -4.40 10.01
C MET A 112 3.32 -3.71 9.48
N GLN A 113 3.18 -2.49 8.93
CA GLN A 113 4.34 -1.70 8.52
C GLN A 113 5.32 -1.49 9.69
N SER A 114 4.81 -1.18 10.88
CA SER A 114 5.65 -0.99 12.07
C SER A 114 6.38 -2.28 12.48
N LYS A 115 5.73 -3.44 12.37
CA LYS A 115 6.36 -4.75 12.62
C LYS A 115 7.48 -5.04 11.62
N ILE A 116 7.20 -4.82 10.33
CA ILE A 116 8.16 -4.97 9.23
C ILE A 116 9.39 -4.07 9.45
N GLU A 117 9.18 -2.80 9.81
CA GLU A 117 10.27 -1.88 10.15
C GLU A 117 11.13 -2.35 11.33
N GLY A 118 10.51 -3.09 12.26
CA GLY A 118 11.17 -3.70 13.41
C GLY A 118 12.06 -4.90 13.08
N VAL A 119 11.84 -5.57 11.94
CA VAL A 119 12.69 -6.69 11.48
C VAL A 119 14.04 -6.18 10.97
N PHE A 120 14.06 -5.01 10.35
CA PHE A 120 15.28 -4.42 9.80
C PHE A 120 16.21 -3.88 10.90
N THR A 121 17.51 -3.92 10.63
CA THR A 121 18.50 -3.14 11.37
C THR A 121 18.43 -1.66 10.97
N GLN A 122 19.08 -0.77 11.75
CA GLN A 122 19.14 0.64 11.38
C GLN A 122 19.88 0.85 10.05
N GLU A 123 20.97 0.11 9.83
CA GLU A 123 21.74 0.18 8.59
C GLU A 123 20.90 -0.23 7.37
N GLN A 124 20.12 -1.30 7.49
CA GLN A 124 19.21 -1.75 6.43
C GLN A 124 18.09 -0.74 6.16
N ARG A 125 17.56 -0.06 7.20
CA ARG A 125 16.59 1.03 7.01
C ARG A 125 17.20 2.20 6.26
N ASP A 126 18.40 2.62 6.64
CA ASP A 126 19.11 3.71 5.97
C ASP A 126 19.42 3.36 4.50
N GLN A 127 19.80 2.11 4.22
CA GLN A 127 20.01 1.61 2.85
C GLN A 127 18.72 1.61 2.02
N LEU A 128 17.60 1.18 2.61
CA LEU A 128 16.30 1.19 1.95
C LEU A 128 15.87 2.62 1.60
N ASP A 129 16.04 3.57 2.52
CA ASP A 129 15.73 4.98 2.31
C ASP A 129 16.58 5.57 1.16
N GLU A 130 17.87 5.24 1.11
CA GLU A 130 18.76 5.68 0.03
C GLU A 130 18.34 5.08 -1.32
N ALA A 131 18.05 3.78 -1.38
CA ALA A 131 17.58 3.11 -2.58
C ALA A 131 16.28 3.72 -3.12
N MET A 132 15.35 4.05 -2.22
CA MET A 132 14.09 4.69 -2.56
C MET A 132 14.28 6.13 -3.07
N ALA A 133 15.16 6.91 -2.45
CA ALA A 133 15.50 8.25 -2.90
C ALA A 133 16.10 8.24 -4.32
N GLN A 134 17.08 7.35 -4.57
CA GLN A 134 17.69 7.20 -5.90
C GLN A 134 16.66 6.79 -6.96
N ARG A 135 15.76 5.88 -6.62
CA ARG A 135 14.67 5.46 -7.53
C ARG A 135 13.73 6.61 -7.83
N GLN A 136 13.38 7.42 -6.83
CA GLN A 136 12.52 8.59 -7.00
C GLN A 136 13.15 9.63 -7.92
N GLU A 137 14.43 9.94 -7.75
CA GLU A 137 15.17 10.86 -8.63
C GLU A 137 15.19 10.37 -10.07
N LYS A 138 15.44 9.07 -10.29
CA LYS A 138 15.44 8.47 -11.63
C LYS A 138 14.07 8.57 -12.30
N MET A 139 13.00 8.36 -11.54
CA MET A 139 11.62 8.50 -12.04
C MET A 139 11.31 9.94 -12.44
N GLN A 140 11.73 10.93 -11.63
CA GLN A 140 11.57 12.35 -11.96
C GLN A 140 12.32 12.72 -13.26
N GLN A 141 13.57 12.29 -13.41
CA GLN A 141 14.35 12.53 -14.63
C GLN A 141 13.70 11.92 -15.88
N MET A 142 13.19 10.69 -15.78
CA MET A 142 12.47 10.07 -16.89
C MET A 142 11.19 10.83 -17.25
N GLN A 143 10.45 11.32 -16.25
CA GLN A 143 9.24 12.09 -16.46
C GLN A 143 9.53 13.43 -17.16
N GLU A 144 10.61 14.10 -16.79
CA GLU A 144 11.08 15.32 -17.46
C GLU A 144 11.50 15.07 -18.91
N GLN A 145 12.24 14.00 -19.19
CA GLN A 145 12.63 13.64 -20.56
C GLN A 145 11.41 13.33 -21.45
N MET A 146 10.43 12.61 -20.91
CA MET A 146 9.17 12.33 -21.61
C MET A 146 8.38 13.60 -21.94
N GLN A 147 8.29 14.54 -20.99
CA GLN A 147 7.63 15.84 -21.22
C GLN A 147 8.35 16.65 -22.31
N GLN A 148 9.68 16.68 -22.30
CA GLN A 148 10.45 17.38 -23.32
C GLN A 148 10.27 16.77 -24.73
N GLN A 149 10.21 15.44 -24.85
CA GLN A 149 9.94 14.78 -26.14
C GLN A 149 8.53 15.09 -26.66
N GLN A 150 7.52 15.11 -25.79
CA GLN A 150 6.15 15.46 -26.21
C GLN A 150 6.04 16.92 -26.68
N GLN A 151 6.73 17.85 -26.02
CA GLN A 151 6.75 19.26 -26.44
C GLN A 151 7.45 19.46 -27.79
N GLN A 152 8.52 18.71 -28.08
CA GLN A 152 9.20 18.78 -29.37
C GLN A 152 8.37 18.17 -30.51
N GLN A 153 7.58 17.12 -30.25
CA GLN A 153 6.67 16.54 -31.24
C GLN A 153 5.46 17.45 -31.54
N GLN A 154 4.98 18.26 -30.59
CA GLN A 154 3.90 19.22 -30.82
C GLN A 154 4.32 20.51 -31.54
N GLN A 155 5.59 20.90 -31.48
CA GLN A 155 6.10 22.09 -32.19
C GLN A 155 6.71 21.79 -33.57
N GLY A 156 6.89 20.49 -33.90
CA GLY A 156 7.48 20.03 -35.16
C GLY A 156 6.50 19.50 -36.21
N GLY A 157 5.19 19.56 -35.94
CA GLY A 157 4.10 19.22 -36.88
C GLY A 157 3.18 20.40 -37.10
#